data_AF-A0AAN8WW57-F1
#
_entry.id   AF-A0AAN8WW57-F1
#
_cell.length_a   1.000
_cell.length_b   1.000
_cell.length_c   1.000
_cell.angle_alpha   90.00
_cell.angle_beta   90.00
_cell.angle_gamma   90.00
#
_symmetry.space_group_name_H-M   'P 1'
#
loop_
_entity.id
_entity.type
_entity.pdbx_description
1 polymer ?
#
loop_
_entity_poly.entity_id
_entity_poly.type
_entity_poly.pdbx_seq_one_letter_code
_entity_poly.pdbx_strand_id
1 'polypeptide(L)'
;MYEKVIANNEMDELKKRNWASSAVERTLQNVIERSKKFSNVLRRCKEFSGTVMNELDIMSSSYSSSSFWSSSRFLSLHRLFVLLLITVFVERGTCISCVQCEADMTSGQDDACLIKPPEAKACDPSMSVCMTVRTYMPAEQDSRMLVSLIRTCSPSDMGWDCEKGKNERGQIAEVCHDTCSWDGCNSGTSNNPFRYFWLSLGSMFLWIML
;
A
#
# COMPACT_ATOMS: atom_id res chain seq x y z
N MET A 1 -34.81 41.18 45.40
CA MET A 1 -35.36 40.16 44.46
C MET A 1 -34.81 40.33 43.04
N TYR A 2 -34.57 41.56 42.57
CA TYR A 2 -33.96 41.82 41.24
C TYR A 2 -32.51 41.35 41.07
N GLU A 3 -31.66 41.43 42.10
CA GLU A 3 -30.24 41.02 41.99
C GLU A 3 -30.05 39.51 41.73
N LYS A 4 -30.97 38.67 42.21
CA LYS A 4 -30.92 37.21 41.97
C LYS A 4 -31.23 36.83 40.52
N VAL A 5 -32.00 37.65 39.79
CA VAL A 5 -32.36 37.38 38.39
C VAL A 5 -31.20 37.72 37.46
N ILE A 6 -30.44 38.77 37.78
CA ILE A 6 -29.28 39.20 36.98
C ILE A 6 -28.16 38.16 37.06
N ALA A 7 -27.86 37.64 38.26
CA ALA A 7 -26.82 36.63 38.45
C ALA A 7 -27.11 35.30 37.72
N ASN A 8 -28.38 34.91 37.59
CA ASN A 8 -28.74 33.68 36.87
C ASN A 8 -28.58 33.83 35.36
N ASN A 9 -28.89 35.00 34.79
CA ASN A 9 -28.72 35.25 33.36
C ASN A 9 -27.24 35.30 32.93
N GLU A 10 -26.35 35.84 33.76
CA GLU A 10 -24.91 35.87 33.46
C GLU A 10 -24.29 34.46 33.47
N MET A 11 -24.75 33.58 34.36
CA MET A 11 -24.24 32.21 34.47
C MET A 11 -24.61 31.34 33.25
N ASP A 12 -25.82 31.52 32.70
CA ASP A 12 -26.26 30.78 31.52
C ASP A 12 -25.53 31.21 30.24
N GLU A 13 -25.21 32.51 30.10
CA GLU A 13 -24.39 33.02 29.00
C GLU A 13 -22.94 32.53 29.06
N LEU A 14 -22.36 32.38 30.26
CA LEU A 14 -21.04 31.76 30.45
C LEU A 14 -21.04 30.26 30.10
N LYS A 15 -22.11 29.55 30.46
CA LYS A 15 -22.23 28.11 30.18
C LYS A 15 -22.39 27.83 28.68
N LYS A 16 -23.13 28.68 27.96
CA LYS A 16 -23.24 28.64 26.49
C LYS A 16 -21.89 28.89 25.81
N ARG A 17 -21.12 29.88 26.27
CA ARG A 17 -19.77 30.16 25.73
C ARG A 17 -18.79 29.00 25.93
N ASN A 18 -18.80 28.38 27.11
CA ASN A 18 -17.93 27.22 27.38
C ASN A 18 -18.33 25.99 26.55
N TRP A 19 -19.63 25.77 26.33
CA TRP A 19 -20.12 24.69 25.46
C TRP A 19 -19.74 24.90 24.00
N ALA A 20 -19.88 26.12 23.49
CA ALA A 20 -19.49 26.47 22.13
C ALA A 20 -17.99 26.27 21.90
N SER A 21 -17.14 26.65 22.87
CA SER A 21 -15.70 26.42 22.82
C SER A 21 -15.34 24.92 22.74
N SER A 22 -15.99 24.08 23.56
CA SER A 22 -15.75 22.63 23.58
C SER A 22 -16.19 21.92 22.28
N ALA A 23 -17.25 22.41 21.63
CA ALA A 23 -17.73 21.85 20.37
C ALA A 23 -16.77 22.21 19.22
N VAL A 24 -16.29 23.45 19.17
CA VAL A 24 -15.31 23.92 18.18
C VAL A 24 -14.00 23.15 18.30
N GLU A 25 -13.51 22.93 19.52
CA GLU A 25 -12.27 22.21 19.77
C GLU A 25 -12.34 20.74 19.32
N ARG A 26 -13.47 20.07 19.53
CA ARG A 26 -13.70 18.69 19.03
C ARG A 26 -13.73 18.62 17.51
N THR A 27 -14.37 19.57 16.85
CA THR A 27 -14.37 19.64 15.38
C THR A 27 -12.98 19.90 14.83
N LEU A 28 -12.20 20.78 15.46
CA LEU A 28 -10.84 21.08 15.04
C LEU A 28 -9.93 19.85 15.17
N GLN A 29 -10.01 19.10 16.28
CA GLN A 29 -9.25 17.86 16.47
C GLN A 29 -9.60 16.81 15.42
N ASN A 30 -10.88 16.62 15.10
CA ASN A 30 -11.31 15.71 14.03
C ASN A 30 -10.78 16.11 12.64
N VAL A 31 -10.70 17.42 12.35
CA VAL A 31 -10.14 17.93 11.09
C VAL A 31 -8.63 17.70 11.05
N ILE A 32 -7.91 17.94 12.15
CA ILE A 32 -6.47 17.68 12.28
C ILE A 32 -6.14 16.19 12.12
N GLU A 33 -6.97 15.31 12.67
CA GLU A 33 -6.78 13.87 12.52
C GLU A 33 -6.99 13.41 11.07
N ARG A 34 -8.01 13.94 10.40
CA ARG A 34 -8.28 13.66 8.98
C ARG A 34 -7.19 14.23 8.06
N SER A 35 -6.68 15.42 8.34
CA SER A 35 -5.61 16.02 7.55
C SER A 35 -4.28 15.26 7.69
N LYS A 36 -3.96 14.74 8.89
CA LYS A 36 -2.79 13.85 9.09
C LYS A 36 -2.89 12.55 8.29
N LYS A 37 -4.08 11.93 8.21
CA LYS A 37 -4.31 10.74 7.36
C LYS A 37 -4.08 11.08 5.88
N PHE A 38 -4.59 12.22 5.42
CA PHE A 38 -4.42 12.67 4.03
C PHE A 38 -2.96 13.01 3.68
N SER A 39 -2.22 13.65 4.59
CA SER A 39 -0.79 13.94 4.37
C SER A 39 0.08 12.68 4.28
N ASN A 40 -0.25 11.62 5.00
CA ASN A 40 0.46 10.34 4.88
C ASN A 40 0.18 9.64 3.54
N VAL A 41 -1.05 9.74 3.02
CA VAL A 41 -1.39 9.26 1.66
C VAL A 41 -0.62 10.05 0.60
N LEU A 42 -0.62 11.38 0.68
CA LEU A 42 0.13 12.24 -0.23
C LEU A 42 1.64 12.00 -0.17
N ARG A 43 2.21 11.72 1.01
CA ARG A 43 3.63 11.38 1.15
C ARG A 43 3.98 10.08 0.44
N ARG A 44 3.14 9.05 0.55
CA ARG A 44 3.31 7.77 -0.16
C ARG A 44 3.15 7.93 -1.68
N CYS A 45 2.21 8.77 -2.14
CA CYS A 45 2.12 9.12 -3.56
C CYS A 45 3.33 9.91 -4.06
N LYS A 46 3.98 10.72 -3.20
CA LYS A 46 5.16 11.52 -3.57
C LYS A 46 6.43 10.68 -3.67
N GLU A 47 6.60 9.67 -2.82
CA GLU A 47 7.67 8.67 -2.96
C GLU A 47 7.49 7.85 -4.24
N PHE A 48 6.26 7.46 -4.58
CA PHE A 48 5.95 6.79 -5.84
C PHE A 48 6.20 7.69 -7.07
N SER A 49 5.79 8.96 -7.00
CA SER A 49 6.02 9.94 -8.07
C SER A 49 7.49 10.31 -8.25
N GLY A 50 8.30 10.29 -7.20
CA GLY A 50 9.75 10.57 -7.28
C GLY A 50 10.49 9.49 -8.06
N THR A 51 10.14 8.21 -7.85
CA THR A 51 10.72 7.08 -8.59
C THR A 51 10.29 7.10 -10.06
N VAL A 52 9.02 7.39 -10.34
CA VAL A 52 8.48 7.46 -11.71
C VAL A 52 9.00 8.68 -12.49
N MET A 53 9.17 9.84 -11.84
CA MET A 53 9.72 11.04 -12.49
C MET A 53 11.22 10.92 -12.79
N ASN A 54 12.00 10.25 -11.92
CA ASN A 54 13.42 10.02 -12.19
C ASN A 54 13.65 9.09 -13.41
N GLU A 55 12.79 8.09 -13.64
CA GLU A 55 12.88 7.27 -14.86
C GLU A 55 12.41 8.03 -16.12
N LEU A 56 11.40 8.91 -15.98
CA LEU A 56 10.93 9.75 -17.09
C LEU A 56 11.94 10.83 -17.51
N ASP A 57 12.70 11.41 -16.57
CA ASP A 57 13.76 12.37 -16.90
C ASP A 57 14.91 11.72 -17.69
N ILE A 58 15.25 10.46 -17.38
CA ILE A 58 16.23 9.67 -18.13
C ILE A 58 15.75 9.44 -19.58
N MET A 59 14.48 9.11 -19.79
CA MET A 59 13.91 8.96 -21.14
C MET A 59 13.84 10.28 -21.91
N SER A 60 13.63 11.41 -21.23
CA SER A 60 13.51 12.73 -21.88
C SER A 60 14.85 13.28 -22.40
N SER A 61 15.97 12.95 -21.75
CA SER A 61 17.31 13.40 -22.16
C SER A 61 17.82 12.78 -23.47
N SER A 62 17.13 11.76 -23.98
CA SER A 62 17.51 11.03 -25.21
C SER A 62 16.91 11.63 -26.49
N TYR A 63 15.99 12.59 -26.40
CA TYR A 63 15.18 13.10 -27.53
C TYR A 63 15.56 14.50 -28.03
N SER A 64 16.75 15.01 -27.74
CA SER A 64 17.17 16.35 -28.18
C SER A 64 18.06 16.33 -29.43
N SER A 65 17.58 15.85 -30.59
CA SER A 65 18.24 16.08 -31.89
C SER A 65 17.34 15.71 -33.08
N SER A 66 16.27 16.47 -33.35
CA SER A 66 15.77 16.66 -34.73
C SER A 66 14.75 17.78 -34.82
N SER A 67 15.01 18.68 -35.75
CA SER A 67 14.18 19.81 -36.15
C SER A 67 12.89 19.37 -36.83
N PHE A 68 11.73 19.60 -36.20
CA PHE A 68 10.45 19.54 -36.92
C PHE A 68 9.45 20.55 -36.34
N TRP A 69 9.38 21.72 -36.97
CA TRP A 69 8.40 22.77 -36.68
C TRP A 69 7.02 22.38 -37.24
N SER A 70 6.32 21.46 -36.58
CA SER A 70 4.86 21.23 -36.79
C SER A 70 4.16 20.55 -35.60
N SER A 71 4.79 20.57 -34.41
CA SER A 71 4.45 19.64 -33.31
C SER A 71 3.69 20.28 -32.14
N SER A 72 3.33 21.57 -32.22
CA SER A 72 2.70 22.31 -31.11
C SER A 72 1.35 21.71 -30.68
N ARG A 73 0.58 21.13 -31.61
CA ARG A 73 -0.70 20.48 -31.27
C ARG A 73 -0.55 19.08 -30.66
N PHE A 74 0.50 18.34 -31.03
CA PHE A 74 0.76 17.00 -30.49
C PHE A 74 1.22 17.04 -29.03
N LEU A 75 2.05 18.02 -28.66
CA LEU A 75 2.50 18.24 -27.27
C LEU A 75 1.34 18.58 -26.33
N SER A 76 0.32 19.30 -26.81
CA SER A 76 -0.85 19.65 -26.00
C SER A 76 -1.75 18.45 -25.71
N LEU A 77 -1.95 17.55 -26.68
CA LEU A 77 -2.76 16.35 -26.49
C LEU A 77 -2.07 15.34 -25.57
N HIS A 78 -0.75 15.16 -25.69
CA HIS A 78 0.01 14.28 -24.82
C HIS A 78 -0.05 14.72 -23.35
N ARG A 79 0.09 16.03 -23.08
CA ARG A 79 -0.04 16.57 -21.72
C ARG A 79 -1.42 16.34 -21.12
N LEU A 80 -2.48 16.54 -21.92
CA LEU A 80 -3.85 16.29 -21.50
C LEU A 80 -4.11 14.80 -21.23
N PHE A 81 -3.56 13.92 -22.06
CA PHE A 81 -3.66 12.47 -21.89
C PHE A 81 -2.93 11.99 -20.63
N VAL A 82 -1.70 12.47 -20.38
CA VAL A 82 -0.95 12.16 -19.15
C VAL A 82 -1.69 12.67 -17.92
N LEU A 83 -2.19 13.90 -17.93
CA LEU A 83 -2.98 14.44 -16.81
C LEU A 83 -4.26 13.63 -16.57
N LEU A 84 -4.95 13.20 -17.63
CA LEU A 84 -6.14 12.36 -17.53
C LEU A 84 -5.81 11.00 -16.90
N LEU A 85 -4.72 10.35 -17.35
CA LEU A 85 -4.25 9.10 -16.73
C LEU A 85 -3.94 9.31 -15.25
N ILE A 86 -3.19 10.35 -14.89
CA ILE A 86 -2.89 10.67 -13.49
C ILE A 86 -4.18 10.83 -12.68
N THR A 87 -5.18 11.58 -13.16
CA THR A 87 -6.45 11.75 -12.42
C THR A 87 -7.22 10.44 -12.22
N VAL A 88 -7.25 9.57 -13.25
CA VAL A 88 -7.94 8.28 -13.18
C VAL A 88 -7.22 7.30 -12.25
N PHE A 89 -5.90 7.32 -12.22
CA PHE A 89 -5.10 6.46 -11.34
C PHE A 89 -5.01 6.98 -9.90
N VAL A 90 -5.13 8.29 -9.67
CA VAL A 90 -5.04 8.89 -8.32
C VAL A 90 -6.34 8.78 -7.53
N GLU A 91 -7.52 8.85 -8.18
CA GLU A 91 -8.80 8.73 -7.46
C GLU A 91 -9.09 7.32 -6.97
N ARG A 92 -8.53 6.32 -7.64
CA ARG A 92 -8.51 4.96 -7.11
C ARG A 92 -7.34 4.89 -6.16
N GLY A 93 -7.58 5.22 -4.88
CA GLY A 93 -6.74 4.72 -3.80
C GLY A 93 -6.75 3.20 -3.89
N THR A 94 -5.87 2.64 -4.71
CA THR A 94 -5.87 1.23 -5.07
C THR A 94 -5.49 0.49 -3.82
N CYS A 95 -6.51 -0.06 -3.16
CA CYS A 95 -6.31 -0.98 -2.06
C CYS A 95 -5.59 -2.18 -2.68
N ILE A 96 -4.34 -2.39 -2.29
CA ILE A 96 -3.57 -3.56 -2.73
C ILE A 96 -4.40 -4.81 -2.46
N SER A 97 -4.41 -5.76 -3.38
CA SER A 97 -5.09 -7.03 -3.21
C SER A 97 -4.07 -8.11 -2.88
N CYS A 98 -4.21 -8.79 -1.76
CA CYS A 98 -3.25 -9.80 -1.31
C CYS A 98 -3.94 -11.14 -1.09
N VAL A 99 -3.19 -12.24 -1.25
CA VAL A 99 -3.64 -13.55 -0.79
C VAL A 99 -3.68 -13.52 0.74
N GLN A 100 -4.82 -13.92 1.30
CA GLN A 100 -5.06 -13.95 2.74
C GLN A 100 -5.42 -15.38 3.14
N CYS A 101 -4.46 -16.12 3.68
CA CYS A 101 -4.64 -17.51 4.12
C CYS A 101 -3.60 -17.93 5.15
N GLU A 102 -3.91 -18.99 5.89
CA GLU A 102 -3.05 -19.61 6.89
C GLU A 102 -2.95 -21.11 6.59
N ALA A 103 -1.76 -21.66 6.81
CA ALA A 103 -1.46 -23.08 6.74
C ALA A 103 -0.66 -23.50 7.98
N ASP A 104 -1.05 -24.61 8.59
CA ASP A 104 -0.39 -25.25 9.72
C ASP A 104 0.02 -26.68 9.33
N MET A 105 1.30 -26.82 9.00
CA MET A 105 1.89 -28.07 8.54
C MET A 105 1.97 -29.13 9.65
N THR A 106 1.74 -28.76 10.90
CA THR A 106 1.78 -29.72 12.02
C THR A 106 0.55 -30.64 12.06
N SER A 107 -0.54 -30.22 11.40
CA SER A 107 -1.80 -30.96 11.37
C SER A 107 -1.80 -32.16 10.42
N GLY A 108 -0.80 -32.28 9.53
CA GLY A 108 -0.71 -33.34 8.52
C GLY A 108 -1.81 -33.28 7.45
N GLN A 109 -2.57 -32.19 7.39
CA GLN A 109 -3.61 -31.96 6.39
C GLN A 109 -3.03 -31.18 5.20
N ASP A 110 -3.39 -31.58 3.97
CA ASP A 110 -2.99 -30.87 2.76
C ASP A 110 -3.53 -29.43 2.79
N ASP A 111 -2.67 -28.49 3.16
CA ASP A 111 -3.08 -27.10 3.31
C ASP A 111 -3.21 -26.42 1.94
N ALA A 112 -4.47 -26.14 1.58
CA ALA A 112 -4.82 -25.45 0.35
C ALA A 112 -4.03 -24.14 0.18
N CYS A 113 -3.73 -23.42 1.26
CA CYS A 113 -2.92 -22.20 1.18
C CYS A 113 -1.55 -22.46 0.54
N LEU A 114 -0.85 -23.55 0.87
CA LEU A 114 0.48 -23.84 0.32
C LEU A 114 0.42 -24.22 -1.16
N ILE A 115 -0.45 -25.16 -1.52
CA ILE A 115 -0.49 -25.79 -2.85
C ILE A 115 -1.31 -24.97 -3.84
N LYS A 116 -2.48 -24.47 -3.41
CA LYS A 116 -3.44 -23.75 -4.23
C LYS A 116 -4.04 -22.57 -3.45
N PRO A 117 -3.25 -21.49 -3.26
CA PRO A 117 -3.69 -20.36 -2.48
C PRO A 117 -4.98 -19.77 -3.07
N PRO A 118 -5.87 -19.23 -2.21
CA PRO A 118 -7.08 -18.56 -2.67
C PRO A 118 -6.72 -17.32 -3.50
N GLU A 119 -7.69 -16.85 -4.27
CA GLU A 119 -7.54 -15.59 -5.01
C GLU A 119 -7.28 -14.41 -4.06
N ALA A 120 -6.52 -13.44 -4.56
CA ALA A 120 -6.19 -12.24 -3.80
C ALA A 120 -7.45 -11.42 -3.49
N LYS A 121 -7.57 -10.95 -2.26
CA LYS A 121 -8.67 -10.11 -1.78
C LYS A 121 -8.14 -8.70 -1.50
N ALA A 122 -8.97 -7.70 -1.79
CA ALA A 122 -8.67 -6.31 -1.47
C ALA A 122 -8.35 -6.15 0.02
N CYS A 123 -7.24 -5.48 0.32
CA CYS A 123 -6.83 -5.14 1.68
C CYS A 123 -7.58 -3.91 2.22
N ASP A 124 -7.50 -3.71 3.53
CA ASP A 124 -7.94 -2.46 4.14
C ASP A 124 -7.15 -1.26 3.59
N PRO A 125 -7.75 -0.07 3.42
CA PRO A 125 -7.06 1.12 2.90
C PRO A 125 -5.83 1.58 3.70
N SER A 126 -5.69 1.16 4.96
CA SER A 126 -4.49 1.41 5.78
C SER A 126 -3.30 0.50 5.42
N MET A 127 -3.55 -0.59 4.70
CA MET A 127 -2.55 -1.56 4.26
C MET A 127 -1.98 -1.16 2.90
N SER A 128 -0.68 -1.34 2.71
CA SER A 128 0.00 -0.94 1.47
C SER A 128 0.89 -2.00 0.84
N VAL A 129 1.12 -3.12 1.54
CA VAL A 129 1.94 -4.23 1.03
C VAL A 129 1.29 -5.57 1.35
N CYS A 130 1.60 -6.60 0.56
CA CYS A 130 1.33 -7.97 0.92
C CYS A 130 2.51 -8.52 1.71
N MET A 131 2.22 -9.36 2.69
CA MET A 131 3.19 -9.99 3.57
C MET A 131 3.02 -11.50 3.56
N THR A 132 4.14 -12.21 3.64
CA THR A 132 4.21 -13.64 3.89
C THR A 132 5.06 -13.87 5.14
N VAL A 133 4.51 -14.57 6.11
CA VAL A 133 5.20 -14.99 7.34
C VAL A 133 5.41 -16.49 7.28
N ARG A 134 6.66 -16.92 7.41
CA ARG A 134 7.06 -18.33 7.37
C ARG A 134 7.72 -18.68 8.69
N THR A 135 7.16 -19.63 9.42
CA THR A 135 7.74 -20.12 10.67
C THR A 135 8.41 -21.46 10.43
N TYR A 136 9.67 -21.57 10.84
CA TYR A 136 10.48 -22.76 10.71
C TYR A 136 10.86 -23.32 12.08
N MET A 137 10.83 -24.64 12.21
CA MET A 137 11.45 -25.36 13.32
C MET A 137 12.77 -26.00 12.86
N PRO A 138 13.80 -26.04 13.72
CA PRO A 138 15.03 -26.77 13.45
C PRO A 138 14.75 -28.28 13.44
N ALA A 139 15.17 -28.96 12.38
CA ALA A 139 15.20 -30.43 12.33
C ALA A 139 16.60 -30.96 12.68
N GLU A 140 16.71 -32.26 12.98
CA GLU A 140 17.96 -32.93 13.42
C GLU A 140 19.14 -32.84 12.42
N GLN A 141 18.90 -32.45 11.16
CA GLN A 141 19.90 -32.50 10.07
C GLN A 141 20.12 -31.14 9.37
N ASP A 142 20.18 -30.04 10.12
CA ASP A 142 20.34 -28.67 9.58
C ASP A 142 19.25 -28.22 8.58
N SER A 143 18.22 -29.03 8.36
CA SER A 143 17.08 -28.68 7.55
C SER A 143 16.08 -27.89 8.39
N ARG A 144 15.55 -26.81 7.79
CA ARG A 144 14.47 -26.02 8.38
C ARG A 144 13.16 -26.64 7.92
N MET A 145 12.37 -27.14 8.86
CA MET A 145 11.03 -27.63 8.55
C MET A 145 10.05 -26.46 8.65
N LEU A 146 9.35 -26.15 7.56
CA LEU A 146 8.28 -25.16 7.58
C LEU A 146 7.12 -25.71 8.42
N VAL A 147 6.76 -25.00 9.49
CA VAL A 147 5.66 -25.39 10.39
C VAL A 147 4.41 -24.56 10.17
N SER A 148 4.56 -23.28 9.81
CA SER A 148 3.42 -22.40 9.56
C SER A 148 3.72 -21.42 8.43
N LEU A 149 2.70 -21.14 7.62
CA LEU A 149 2.72 -20.15 6.55
C LEU A 149 1.48 -19.26 6.68
N ILE A 150 1.68 -17.96 6.84
CA ILE A 150 0.61 -16.97 6.87
C ILE A 150 0.84 -15.98 5.74
N ARG A 151 -0.19 -15.75 4.92
CA ARG A 151 -0.21 -14.72 3.89
C ARG A 151 -1.25 -13.68 4.27
N THR A 152 -0.88 -12.40 4.28
CA THR A 152 -1.77 -11.33 4.74
C THR A 152 -1.39 -9.97 4.14
N CYS A 153 -2.15 -8.93 4.48
CA CYS A 153 -1.85 -7.53 4.18
C CYS A 153 -1.06 -6.89 5.34
N SER A 154 -0.20 -5.90 5.05
CA SER A 154 0.57 -5.17 6.06
C SER A 154 0.56 -3.64 5.82
N PRO A 155 0.59 -2.80 6.88
CA PRO A 155 0.60 -1.34 6.75
C PRO A 155 1.96 -0.78 6.33
N SER A 156 3.03 -1.57 6.42
CA SER A 156 4.39 -1.16 6.12
C SER A 156 5.20 -2.30 5.52
N ASP A 157 6.15 -1.93 4.67
CA ASP A 157 7.18 -2.83 4.15
C ASP A 157 8.15 -3.20 5.28
N MET A 158 8.29 -4.50 5.56
CA MET A 158 9.23 -5.04 6.55
C MET A 158 10.48 -5.61 5.90
N GLY A 159 10.56 -5.59 4.56
CA GLY A 159 11.61 -6.23 3.80
C GLY A 159 11.63 -7.75 3.95
N TRP A 160 12.81 -8.33 3.69
CA TRP A 160 13.11 -9.72 3.96
C TRP A 160 13.94 -9.82 5.23
N ASP A 161 13.35 -10.36 6.29
CA ASP A 161 14.01 -10.50 7.60
C ASP A 161 13.63 -11.82 8.27
N CYS A 162 14.55 -12.41 9.03
CA CYS A 162 14.36 -13.66 9.75
C CYS A 162 14.87 -13.54 11.19
N GLU A 163 13.97 -13.66 12.16
CA GLU A 163 14.30 -13.61 13.57
C GLU A 163 14.20 -14.98 14.22
N LYS A 164 15.16 -15.31 15.08
CA LYS A 164 15.13 -16.53 15.89
C LYS A 164 14.55 -16.21 17.26
N GLY A 165 13.44 -16.85 17.61
CA GLY A 165 12.75 -16.73 18.90
C GLY A 165 12.61 -18.07 19.61
N LYS A 166 12.28 -18.04 20.89
CA LYS A 166 11.78 -19.23 21.61
C LYS A 166 10.27 -19.20 21.60
N ASN A 167 9.62 -20.29 21.19
CA ASN A 167 8.18 -20.42 21.31
C ASN A 167 7.76 -20.63 22.78
N GLU A 168 6.44 -20.68 23.05
CA GLU A 168 5.91 -20.93 24.40
C GLU A 168 6.38 -22.26 25.01
N ARG A 169 6.78 -23.22 24.17
CA ARG A 169 7.32 -24.53 24.58
C ARG A 169 8.85 -24.52 24.79
N GLY A 170 9.49 -23.36 24.66
CA GLY A 170 10.95 -23.20 24.79
C GLY A 170 11.77 -23.72 23.61
N GLN A 171 11.13 -24.16 22.53
CA GLN A 171 11.81 -24.59 21.30
C GLN A 171 12.25 -23.36 20.50
N ILE A 172 13.43 -23.42 19.89
CA ILE A 172 13.93 -22.37 19.01
C ILE A 172 13.12 -22.46 17.71
N ALA A 173 12.44 -21.38 17.34
CA ALA A 173 11.76 -21.23 16.06
C ALA A 173 12.37 -20.03 15.32
N GLU A 174 12.40 -20.10 13.99
CA GLU A 174 12.83 -18.99 13.13
C GLU A 174 11.61 -18.47 12.37
N VAL A 175 11.32 -17.19 12.51
CA VAL A 175 10.18 -16.53 11.87
C VAL A 175 10.75 -15.60 10.80
N CYS A 176 10.42 -15.89 9.55
CA CYS A 176 10.83 -15.09 8.40
C CYS A 176 9.65 -14.31 7.83
N HIS A 177 9.88 -13.03 7.53
CA HIS A 177 8.94 -12.12 6.89
C HIS A 177 9.41 -11.79 5.47
N ASP A 178 8.46 -11.61 4.57
CA ASP A 178 8.70 -11.27 3.17
C ASP A 178 7.54 -10.40 2.68
N THR A 179 7.86 -9.24 2.12
CA THR A 179 6.88 -8.22 1.71
C THR A 179 7.02 -7.83 0.24
N CYS A 180 5.89 -7.52 -0.39
CA CYS A 180 5.82 -7.11 -1.79
C CYS A 180 4.66 -6.13 -2.04
N SER A 181 4.80 -5.26 -3.03
CA SER A 181 3.96 -4.06 -3.20
C SER A 181 3.02 -4.10 -4.40
N TRP A 182 2.75 -5.26 -4.99
CA TRP A 182 1.84 -5.42 -6.12
C TRP A 182 0.75 -6.46 -5.85
N ASP A 183 -0.37 -6.34 -6.55
CA ASP A 183 -1.53 -7.20 -6.32
C ASP A 183 -1.19 -8.70 -6.53
N GLY A 184 -1.57 -9.52 -5.57
CA GLY A 184 -1.42 -10.97 -5.58
C GLY A 184 0.02 -11.45 -5.51
N CYS A 185 0.99 -10.57 -5.20
CA CYS A 185 2.42 -10.90 -5.21
C CYS A 185 2.80 -12.03 -4.24
N ASN A 186 2.06 -12.17 -3.14
CA ASN A 186 2.30 -13.18 -2.12
C ASN A 186 1.67 -14.55 -2.44
N SER A 187 1.10 -14.78 -3.64
CA SER A 187 0.48 -16.06 -4.02
C SER A 187 1.45 -17.25 -4.08
N GLY A 188 2.77 -17.04 -4.09
CA GLY A 188 3.77 -18.10 -4.14
C GLY A 188 4.01 -18.68 -5.55
N THR A 189 3.07 -18.53 -6.47
CA THR A 189 3.34 -18.63 -7.91
C THR A 189 3.79 -17.25 -8.37
N SER A 190 5.11 -17.04 -8.45
CA SER A 190 5.65 -15.82 -9.03
C SER A 190 5.31 -15.75 -10.52
N ASN A 191 4.08 -15.37 -10.85
CA ASN A 191 3.73 -14.91 -12.17
C ASN A 191 4.43 -13.58 -12.35
N ASN A 192 5.68 -13.65 -12.82
CA ASN A 192 6.57 -12.52 -12.95
C ASN A 192 5.90 -11.52 -13.91
N PRO A 193 5.39 -10.37 -13.43
CA PRO A 193 4.61 -9.44 -14.25
C PRO A 193 5.42 -8.90 -15.43
N PHE A 194 6.76 -8.94 -15.30
CA PHE A 194 7.72 -8.64 -16.35
C PHE A 194 7.49 -9.44 -17.64
N ARG A 195 6.98 -10.68 -17.55
CA ARG A 195 6.73 -11.54 -18.73
C ARG A 195 5.64 -10.97 -19.66
N TYR A 196 4.63 -10.29 -19.11
CA TYR A 196 3.57 -9.66 -19.92
C TYR A 196 4.01 -8.30 -20.48
N PHE A 197 4.85 -7.57 -19.75
CA PHE A 197 5.39 -6.29 -20.20
C PHE A 197 6.21 -6.43 -21.49
N TRP A 198 7.08 -7.45 -21.59
CA TRP A 198 7.87 -7.71 -22.80
C TRP A 198 7.02 -8.14 -24.01
N LEU A 199 5.92 -8.88 -23.78
CA LEU A 199 5.00 -9.25 -24.87
C LEU A 199 4.31 -8.02 -25.47
N SER A 200 3.93 -7.04 -24.64
CA SER A 200 3.35 -5.78 -25.11
C SER A 200 4.34 -4.94 -25.89
N LEU A 201 5.57 -4.75 -25.39
CA LEU A 201 6.61 -3.99 -26.08
C LEU A 201 7.00 -4.64 -27.41
N GLY A 202 7.14 -5.97 -27.43
CA GLY A 202 7.42 -6.72 -28.66
C GLY A 202 6.39 -6.48 -29.76
N SER A 203 5.10 -6.42 -29.41
CA SER A 203 4.05 -6.13 -30.40
C SER A 203 4.09 -4.69 -30.93
N MET A 204 4.44 -3.70 -30.10
CA MET A 204 4.57 -2.32 -30.56
C MET A 204 5.75 -2.18 -31.53
N PHE A 205 6.89 -2.81 -31.24
CA PHE A 205 8.03 -2.80 -32.17
C PHE A 205 7.73 -3.51 -33.49
N LEU A 206 6.96 -4.61 -33.47
CA LEU A 206 6.53 -5.30 -34.69
C LEU A 206 5.61 -4.42 -35.55
N TRP A 207 4.70 -3.65 -34.93
CA TRP A 207 3.82 -2.70 -35.61
C TRP A 207 4.54 -1.47 -36.18
N ILE A 208 5.69 -1.09 -35.63
CA ILE A 208 6.50 0.03 -36.14
C ILE A 208 7.33 -0.40 -37.37
N MET A 209 7.64 -1.69 -37.48
CA MET A 209 8.48 -2.25 -38.56
C MET A 209 7.68 -2.72 -39.79
N LEU A 210 6.35 -2.88 -39.66
CA LEU A 210 5.43 -3.21 -40.76
C LEU A 210 4.79 -1.94 -41.35
#